data_AF-A0AAD4YMH2-F1
#
_entry.id   AF-A0AAD4YMH2-F1
#
_cell.length_a   1.000
_cell.length_b   1.000
_cell.length_c   1.000
_cell.angle_alpha   90.00
_cell.angle_beta   90.00
_cell.angle_gamma   90.00
#
_symmetry.space_group_name_H-M   'P 1'
#
loop_
_entity.id
_entity.type
_entity.pdbx_description
1 polymer ?
#
loop_
_entity_poly.entity_id
_entity_poly.type
_entity_poly.pdbx_seq_one_letter_code
_entity_poly.pdbx_strand_id
1 'polypeptide(L)'
;MSNEIHKVGLSVKTSAPAVVLPSSHNHAEKPEKFNGIDFKRWQQKTLFYITTLNLAHILKADPLAPGDTTETVAASDAWNQSDFLCRNYNGLSDALYNVYSPIQTAKAL
;
A
#
# COMPACT_ATOMS: atom_id res chain seq x y z
N MET A 1 -60.85 5.03 -30.68
CA MET A 1 -60.03 4.07 -31.45
C MET A 1 -58.63 4.09 -30.87
N SER A 2 -58.17 2.93 -30.47
CA SER A 2 -56.90 2.64 -29.79
C SER A 2 -55.67 3.16 -30.53
N ASN A 3 -54.60 3.48 -29.79
CA ASN A 3 -53.43 2.60 -29.75
C ASN A 3 -52.40 3.07 -28.71
N GLU A 4 -52.04 2.14 -27.83
CA GLU A 4 -50.84 2.16 -27.00
C GLU A 4 -49.58 2.11 -27.89
N ILE A 5 -48.56 2.89 -27.54
CA ILE A 5 -47.17 2.56 -27.89
C ILE A 5 -46.34 2.65 -26.61
N HIS A 6 -45.95 1.46 -26.15
CA HIS A 6 -44.90 1.23 -25.17
C HIS A 6 -43.60 1.90 -25.59
N LYS A 7 -42.96 2.65 -24.69
CA LYS A 7 -41.52 2.89 -24.79
C LYS A 7 -40.85 2.50 -23.48
N VAL A 8 -40.17 1.37 -23.57
CA VAL A 8 -39.36 0.68 -22.57
C VAL A 8 -38.38 1.67 -21.92
N GLY A 9 -38.37 1.70 -20.58
CA GLY A 9 -37.41 2.47 -19.80
C GLY A 9 -35.98 1.98 -20.06
N LEU A 10 -35.11 2.89 -20.48
CA LEU A 10 -33.69 2.66 -20.61
C LEU A 10 -33.07 2.60 -19.21
N SER A 11 -32.93 1.41 -18.64
CA SER A 11 -32.14 1.21 -17.42
C SER A 11 -30.66 1.18 -17.80
N VAL A 12 -30.00 2.34 -17.69
CA VAL A 12 -28.53 2.41 -17.74
C VAL A 12 -28.01 1.74 -16.47
N LYS A 13 -27.57 0.49 -16.60
CA LYS A 13 -26.77 -0.16 -15.57
C LYS A 13 -25.37 0.46 -15.63
N THR A 14 -25.12 1.44 -14.78
CA THR A 14 -23.78 1.97 -14.54
C THR A 14 -22.98 0.88 -13.85
N SER A 15 -22.15 0.16 -14.62
CA SER A 15 -21.14 -0.73 -14.07
C SER A 15 -20.04 0.14 -13.47
N ALA A 16 -19.82 0.03 -12.16
CA ALA A 16 -18.62 0.55 -11.53
C ALA A 16 -17.38 -0.09 -12.19
N PRO A 17 -16.25 0.63 -12.31
CA PRO A 17 -15.02 0.03 -12.81
C PRO A 17 -14.59 -1.04 -11.80
N ALA A 18 -14.50 -2.29 -12.25
CA ALA A 18 -13.86 -3.33 -11.49
C ALA A 18 -12.39 -2.94 -11.29
N VAL A 19 -11.97 -2.73 -10.04
CA VAL A 19 -10.56 -2.66 -9.69
C VAL A 19 -10.00 -4.05 -9.96
N VAL A 20 -9.35 -4.22 -11.10
CA VAL A 20 -8.54 -5.39 -11.39
C VAL A 20 -7.38 -5.33 -10.42
N LEU A 21 -7.46 -6.07 -9.31
CA LEU A 21 -6.27 -6.36 -8.53
C LEU A 21 -5.30 -7.10 -9.46
N PRO A 22 -4.07 -6.60 -9.65
CA PRO A 22 -3.05 -7.35 -10.36
C PRO A 22 -2.90 -8.68 -9.63
N SER A 23 -3.10 -9.78 -10.36
CA SER A 23 -2.77 -11.10 -9.89
C SER A 23 -1.29 -11.11 -9.49
N SER A 24 -1.05 -11.34 -8.20
CA SER A 24 0.27 -11.46 -7.59
C SER A 24 1.05 -12.59 -8.26
N HIS A 25 1.74 -12.27 -9.34
CA HIS A 25 2.79 -13.11 -9.88
C HIS A 25 4.00 -12.90 -8.98
N ASN A 26 4.08 -13.76 -7.97
CA ASN A 26 5.11 -13.87 -6.96
C ASN A 26 6.50 -14.05 -7.59
N HIS A 27 7.20 -12.98 -7.99
CA HIS A 27 8.67 -13.02 -8.20
C HIS A 27 9.36 -11.66 -7.96
N ALA A 28 8.78 -10.77 -7.15
CA ALA A 28 9.60 -9.74 -6.53
C ALA A 28 10.42 -10.43 -5.42
N GLU A 29 11.57 -10.98 -5.78
CA GLU A 29 12.53 -11.55 -4.84
C GLU A 29 12.78 -10.51 -3.73
N LYS A 30 12.44 -10.85 -2.48
CA LYS A 30 12.58 -9.93 -1.35
C LYS A 30 14.05 -9.51 -1.26
N PRO A 31 14.37 -8.21 -1.06
CA PRO A 31 15.74 -7.78 -0.88
C PRO A 31 16.41 -8.54 0.28
N GLU A 32 17.69 -8.84 0.12
CA GLU A 32 18.51 -9.38 1.20
C GLU A 32 18.41 -8.49 2.45
N LYS A 33 18.45 -9.13 3.63
CA LYS A 33 18.39 -8.41 4.89
C LYS A 33 19.63 -7.51 5.05
N PHE A 34 19.42 -6.26 5.46
CA PHE A 34 20.46 -5.33 5.82
C PHE A 34 21.18 -5.76 7.08
N ASN A 35 22.49 -5.93 6.97
CA ASN A 35 23.37 -6.31 8.08
C ASN A 35 24.25 -5.15 8.56
N GLY A 36 24.00 -3.92 8.10
CA GLY A 36 24.78 -2.73 8.46
C GLY A 36 25.84 -2.32 7.41
N ILE A 37 26.05 -3.11 6.36
CA ILE A 37 27.06 -2.86 5.33
C ILE A 37 26.39 -2.36 4.04
N ASP A 38 27.08 -1.48 3.29
CA ASP A 38 26.62 -0.93 2.01
C ASP A 38 25.25 -0.22 2.08
N PHE A 39 25.02 0.56 3.13
CA PHE A 39 23.74 1.24 3.41
C PHE A 39 23.11 1.90 2.17
N LYS A 40 23.89 2.65 1.36
CA LYS A 40 23.37 3.31 0.16
C LYS A 40 22.81 2.31 -0.88
N ARG A 41 23.50 1.18 -1.07
CA ARG A 41 23.09 0.14 -2.03
C ARG A 41 21.87 -0.60 -1.52
N TRP A 42 21.83 -0.94 -0.23
CA TRP A 42 20.65 -1.53 0.40
C TRP A 42 19.45 -0.57 0.29
N GLN A 43 19.61 0.70 0.65
CA GLN A 43 18.54 1.69 0.61
C GLN A 43 17.95 1.84 -0.80
N GLN A 44 18.79 1.86 -1.84
CA GLN A 44 18.32 1.91 -3.23
C GLN A 44 17.56 0.65 -3.65
N LYS A 45 18.06 -0.54 -3.31
CA LYS A 45 17.38 -1.82 -3.60
C LYS A 45 16.03 -1.90 -2.89
N THR A 46 15.99 -1.51 -1.62
CA THR A 46 14.77 -1.45 -0.81
C THR A 46 13.76 -0.47 -1.39
N LEU A 47 14.20 0.74 -1.78
CA LEU A 47 13.33 1.73 -2.42
C LEU A 47 12.74 1.21 -3.73
N PHE A 48 13.54 0.56 -4.59
CA PHE A 48 13.05 -0.04 -5.82
C PHE A 48 11.99 -1.10 -5.53
N TYR A 49 12.27 -2.01 -4.60
CA TYR A 49 11.33 -3.06 -4.20
C TYR A 49 10.01 -2.50 -3.66
N ILE A 50 10.06 -1.56 -2.72
CA ILE A 50 8.87 -0.89 -2.15
C ILE A 50 8.08 -0.15 -3.23
N THR A 51 8.75 0.40 -4.25
CA THR A 51 8.10 1.02 -5.40
C THR A 51 7.34 0.00 -6.25
N THR A 52 7.88 -1.20 -6.48
CA THR A 52 7.15 -2.28 -7.18
C THR A 52 5.91 -2.74 -6.43
N LEU A 53 5.86 -2.56 -5.11
CA LEU A 53 4.71 -2.84 -4.27
C LEU A 53 3.71 -1.66 -4.19
N ASN A 54 3.97 -0.55 -4.88
CA ASN A 54 3.20 0.69 -4.83
C ASN A 54 3.15 1.35 -3.44
N LEU A 55 4.16 1.10 -2.59
CA LEU A 55 4.20 1.59 -1.21
C LEU A 55 5.20 2.76 -1.00
N ALA A 56 5.87 3.22 -2.06
CA ALA A 56 6.92 4.24 -1.94
C ALA A 56 6.45 5.58 -1.36
N HIS A 57 5.15 5.87 -1.45
CA HIS A 57 4.55 7.07 -0.88
C HIS A 57 4.59 7.08 0.66
N ILE A 58 4.54 5.91 1.30
CA ILE A 58 4.61 5.74 2.76
C ILE A 58 5.95 6.19 3.33
N LEU A 59 7.04 6.03 2.57
CA LEU A 59 8.37 6.47 2.98
C LEU A 59 8.54 8.00 3.01
N LYS A 60 7.56 8.75 2.49
CA LYS A 60 7.61 10.21 2.36
C LYS A 60 6.48 10.90 3.12
N ALA A 61 5.30 10.29 3.15
CA ALA A 61 4.13 10.80 3.83
C ALA A 61 4.27 10.75 5.36
N ASP A 62 3.62 11.70 6.03
CA ASP A 62 3.43 11.62 7.47
C ASP A 62 2.26 10.68 7.80
N PRO A 63 2.23 10.11 9.02
CA PRO A 63 1.08 9.33 9.47
C PRO A 63 -0.22 10.11 9.33
N LEU A 64 -1.24 9.43 8.83
CA LEU A 64 -2.60 9.96 8.87
C LEU A 64 -3.08 10.04 10.32
N ALA A 65 -3.72 11.16 10.66
CA ALA A 65 -4.38 11.29 11.95
C ALA A 65 -5.54 10.27 12.05
N PRO A 66 -5.88 9.81 13.27
CA PRO A 66 -7.07 9.01 13.47
C PRO A 66 -8.30 9.72 12.89
N GLY A 67 -9.10 8.98 12.13
CA GLY A 67 -10.31 9.52 11.51
C GLY A 67 -11.50 9.55 12.47
N ASP A 68 -12.40 10.51 12.24
CA ASP A 68 -13.66 10.64 12.99
C ASP A 68 -14.87 10.12 12.19
N THR A 69 -14.69 9.87 10.90
CA THR A 69 -15.70 9.36 9.97
C THR A 69 -15.29 7.99 9.44
N THR A 70 -16.24 7.19 8.96
CA THR A 70 -15.96 5.86 8.40
C THR A 70 -14.89 5.90 7.29
N GLU A 71 -14.93 6.92 6.42
CA GLU A 71 -13.95 7.07 5.33
C GLU A 71 -12.56 7.43 5.84
N THR A 72 -12.47 8.35 6.81
CA THR A 72 -11.18 8.78 7.38
C THR A 72 -10.55 7.70 8.25
N VAL A 73 -11.35 6.91 8.97
CA VAL A 73 -10.89 5.71 9.69
C VAL A 73 -10.32 4.69 8.72
N ALA A 74 -11.05 4.38 7.64
CA ALA A 74 -10.57 3.44 6.63
C ALA A 74 -9.26 3.89 5.96
N ALA A 75 -9.11 5.19 5.69
CA ALA A 75 -7.87 5.75 5.15
C ALA A 75 -6.69 5.64 6.14
N SER A 76 -6.92 5.95 7.42
CA SER A 76 -5.92 5.80 8.48
C SER A 76 -5.49 4.33 8.65
N ASP A 77 -6.44 3.40 8.64
CA ASP A 77 -6.15 1.97 8.75
C ASP A 77 -5.37 1.44 7.55
N ALA A 78 -5.75 1.85 6.33
CA ALA A 78 -5.04 1.49 5.12
C ALA A 78 -3.59 2.01 5.12
N TRP A 79 -3.37 3.23 5.64
CA TRP A 79 -2.04 3.79 5.81
C TRP A 79 -1.23 3.01 6.85
N ASN A 80 -1.80 2.72 8.02
CA ASN A 80 -1.14 1.95 9.08
C ASN A 80 -0.71 0.57 8.59
N GLN A 81 -1.57 -0.11 7.84
CA GLN A 81 -1.26 -1.39 7.23
C GLN A 81 -0.11 -1.28 6.23
N SER A 82 -0.11 -0.23 5.41
CA SER A 82 0.93 0.04 4.42
C SER A 82 2.28 0.38 5.08
N ASP A 83 2.27 1.16 6.17
CA ASP A 83 3.45 1.45 7.00
C ASP A 83 4.03 0.19 7.63
N PHE A 84 3.18 -0.64 8.25
CA PHE A 84 3.60 -1.92 8.81
C PHE A 84 4.29 -2.82 7.76
N LEU A 85 3.71 -2.92 6.57
CA LEU A 85 4.30 -3.67 5.46
C LEU A 85 5.66 -3.09 5.05
N CYS A 86 5.77 -1.77 4.88
CA CYS A 86 7.05 -1.12 4.58
C CYS A 86 8.12 -1.42 5.64
N ARG A 87 7.79 -1.35 6.93
CA ARG A 87 8.74 -1.68 8.02
C ARG A 87 9.24 -3.13 7.92
N ASN A 88 8.39 -4.08 7.51
CA ASN A 88 8.79 -5.47 7.26
C ASN A 88 9.62 -5.65 5.96
N TYR A 89 9.32 -4.87 4.93
CA TYR A 89 10.00 -4.95 3.63
C TYR A 89 11.31 -4.17 3.57
N ASN A 90 11.55 -3.24 4.49
CA ASN A 90 12.86 -2.62 4.69
C ASN A 90 13.94 -3.69 4.92
N GLY A 91 13.57 -4.87 5.42
CA GLY A 91 14.46 -6.02 5.40
C GLY A 91 15.66 -5.80 6.31
N LEU A 92 15.43 -5.53 7.59
CA LEU A 92 16.50 -5.48 8.58
C LEU A 92 16.93 -6.89 8.98
N SER A 93 18.21 -7.08 9.29
CA SER A 93 18.68 -8.27 10.01
C SER A 93 18.11 -8.30 11.42
N ASP A 94 18.03 -9.48 12.03
CA ASP A 94 17.42 -9.65 13.35
C ASP A 94 18.16 -8.83 14.43
N ALA A 95 19.48 -8.69 14.29
CA ALA A 95 20.31 -7.84 15.16
C ALA A 95 19.92 -6.36 15.06
N LEU A 96 19.66 -5.85 13.85
CA LEU A 96 19.22 -4.47 13.66
C LEU A 96 17.74 -4.29 13.98
N TYR A 97 16.90 -5.30 13.72
CA TYR A 97 15.47 -5.22 13.99
C TYR A 97 15.17 -4.82 15.43
N ASN A 98 15.87 -5.41 16.41
CA ASN A 98 15.66 -5.06 17.83
C ASN A 98 16.03 -3.62 18.16
N VAL A 99 17.00 -3.03 17.44
CA VAL A 99 17.43 -1.63 17.63
C VAL A 99 16.40 -0.67 17.04
N TYR A 100 15.86 -1.01 15.88
CA TYR A 100 15.00 -0.13 15.10
C TYR A 100 13.48 -0.39 15.27
N SER A 101 13.08 -1.51 15.89
CA SER A 101 11.66 -1.83 16.13
C SER A 101 10.88 -0.79 16.94
N PRO A 102 11.48 0.01 17.85
CA PRO A 102 10.77 1.09 18.52
C PRO A 102 10.39 2.25 17.58
N ILE A 103 11.00 2.35 16.41
CA ILE A 103 10.66 3.37 15.41
C ILE A 103 9.29 3.05 14.82
N GLN A 104 8.36 3.99 14.99
CA GLN A 104 6.94 3.77 14.75
C GLN A 104 6.52 3.90 13.29
N THR A 105 7.37 4.45 12.42
CA THR A 105 7.03 4.68 11.01
C THR A 105 8.15 4.21 10.09
N ALA A 106 7.79 3.71 8.91
CA ALA A 106 8.74 3.30 7.89
C ALA A 106 9.59 4.47 7.36
N LYS A 107 9.03 5.68 7.35
CA LYS A 107 9.72 6.92 6.97
C LYS A 107 10.93 7.25 7.88
N ALA A 108 10.88 6.83 9.14
CA ALA A 108 11.92 7.13 10.13
C ALA A 108 12.94 6.00 10.34
N LEU A 109 12.76 4.85 9.66
CA LEU A 109 13.73 3.74 9.60
C LEU A 109 14.86 4.04 8.62
#